data_AF-W1NF34-F1
#
_entry.id   AF-W1NF34-F1
#
_cell.length_a   1.000
_cell.length_b   1.000
_cell.length_c   1.000
_cell.angle_alpha   90.00
_cell.angle_beta   90.00
_cell.angle_gamma   90.00
#
_symmetry.space_group_name_H-M   'P 1'
#
loop_
_entity.id
_entity.type
_entity.pdbx_description
1 polymer ?
#
loop_
_entity_poly.entity_id
_entity_poly.type
_entity_poly.pdbx_seq_one_letter_code
_entity_poly.pdbx_strand_id
1 'polypeptide(L)'
;MQELGIVGPELVKFLSRYPQLFNGHPKRTEELAERVRELGFPYSNMFFYAMLALSSISKETLQSKVEFFKSYGWSEDDVFSAFRRNPHLLSLSTKKLRKGMDYFTKEMKFDKPFLIARPKLFFFSLEGRVIPRRKVTEALRSKNLLEKDVDFQGVWSKLEKKFLEQYVYYYKDEAENLLRIYNECKENPLIGV
;
A
#
# COMPACT_ATOMS: atom_id res chain seq x y z
N MET A 1 28.03 7.70 4.78
CA MET A 1 27.40 6.52 5.45
C MET A 1 28.07 6.17 6.77
N GLN A 2 29.40 6.04 6.82
CA GLN A 2 30.12 5.87 8.10
C GLN A 2 29.94 7.07 9.02
N GLU A 3 29.95 8.29 8.47
CA GLU A 3 29.61 9.53 9.19
C GLU A 3 28.15 9.59 9.67
N LEU A 4 27.29 8.74 9.13
CA LEU A 4 25.89 8.57 9.54
C LEU A 4 25.72 7.41 10.54
N GLY A 5 26.82 6.89 11.10
CA GLY A 5 26.84 5.80 12.08
C GLY A 5 26.66 4.39 11.51
N ILE A 6 26.65 4.23 10.17
CA ILE A 6 26.47 2.92 9.52
C ILE A 6 27.86 2.35 9.19
N VAL A 7 28.28 1.36 9.97
CA VAL A 7 29.62 0.76 9.89
C VAL A 7 29.56 -0.77 9.77
N GLY A 8 30.65 -1.40 9.33
CA GLY A 8 30.83 -2.84 9.46
C GLY A 8 29.84 -3.72 8.65
N PRO A 9 29.38 -4.86 9.22
CA PRO A 9 28.53 -5.84 8.54
C PRO A 9 27.19 -5.28 8.06
N GLU A 10 26.60 -4.30 8.76
CA GLU A 10 25.39 -3.62 8.29
C GLU A 10 25.62 -2.95 6.93
N LEU A 11 26.72 -2.19 6.80
CA LEU A 11 27.05 -1.50 5.55
C LEU A 11 27.20 -2.49 4.39
N VAL A 12 27.92 -3.61 4.59
CA VAL A 12 28.10 -4.64 3.56
C VAL A 12 26.76 -5.24 3.13
N LYS A 13 25.91 -5.62 4.08
CA LYS A 13 24.58 -6.16 3.81
C LYS A 13 23.72 -5.17 3.01
N PHE A 14 23.85 -3.87 3.28
CA PHE A 14 23.10 -2.84 2.57
C PHE A 14 23.65 -2.56 1.17
N LEU A 15 24.98 -2.50 1.00
CA LEU A 15 25.62 -2.37 -0.32
C LEU A 15 25.22 -3.53 -1.23
N SER A 16 25.17 -4.76 -0.70
CA SER A 16 24.72 -5.93 -1.46
C SER A 16 23.23 -5.89 -1.80
N ARG A 17 22.39 -5.35 -0.92
CA ARG A 17 20.93 -5.35 -1.10
C ARG A 17 20.43 -4.19 -1.96
N TYR A 18 21.12 -3.05 -1.95
CA TYR A 18 20.69 -1.81 -2.59
C TYR A 18 21.83 -1.13 -3.38
N PRO A 19 22.53 -1.84 -4.28
CA PRO A 19 23.66 -1.29 -5.03
C PRO A 19 23.31 0.01 -5.79
N GLN A 20 22.07 0.13 -6.24
CA GLN A 20 21.56 1.31 -6.96
C GLN A 20 21.63 2.62 -6.17
N LEU A 21 21.63 2.60 -4.83
CA LEU A 21 21.77 3.81 -4.01
C LEU A 21 23.19 4.36 -4.01
N PHE A 22 24.17 3.57 -4.47
CA PHE A 22 25.59 3.87 -4.41
C PHE A 22 26.26 3.96 -5.78
N ASN A 23 25.50 3.77 -6.86
CA ASN A 23 25.97 3.94 -8.23
C ASN A 23 26.16 5.41 -8.64
N GLY A 24 25.86 6.37 -7.75
CA GLY A 24 25.96 7.81 -8.00
C GLY A 24 27.03 8.49 -7.15
N HIS A 25 27.12 9.82 -7.28
CA HIS A 25 28.07 10.62 -6.50
C HIS A 25 27.78 10.49 -4.97
N PRO A 26 28.79 10.21 -4.12
CA PRO A 26 28.60 9.98 -2.68
C PRO A 26 27.77 11.07 -1.97
N LYS A 27 28.05 12.33 -2.29
CA LYS A 27 27.29 13.50 -1.80
C LYS A 27 25.77 13.39 -2.00
N ARG A 28 25.31 12.85 -3.13
CA ARG A 28 23.88 12.68 -3.41
C ARG A 28 23.25 11.65 -2.48
N THR A 29 23.98 10.58 -2.16
CA THR A 29 23.53 9.55 -1.23
C THR A 29 23.48 10.08 0.20
N GLU A 30 24.41 10.96 0.57
CA GLU A 30 24.43 11.66 1.87
C GLU A 30 23.25 12.63 2.00
N GLU A 31 23.06 13.54 1.06
CA GLU A 31 21.92 14.48 1.04
C GLU A 31 20.57 13.73 1.11
N LEU A 32 20.46 12.62 0.39
CA LEU A 32 19.27 11.77 0.43
C LEU A 32 19.06 11.12 1.80
N ALA A 33 20.13 10.63 2.43
CA ALA A 33 20.07 10.03 3.75
C ALA A 33 19.69 11.07 4.82
N GLU A 34 20.23 12.28 4.76
CA GLU A 34 19.86 13.37 5.66
C GLU A 34 18.39 13.74 5.51
N ARG A 35 17.90 13.87 4.27
CA ARG A 35 16.50 14.14 4.00
C ARG A 35 15.58 13.05 4.57
N VAL A 36 15.93 11.78 4.41
CA VAL A 36 15.15 10.67 4.97
C VAL A 36 15.16 10.69 6.51
N ARG A 37 16.29 11.08 7.12
CA ARG A 37 16.42 11.29 8.56
C ARG A 37 15.50 12.42 9.04
N GLU A 38 15.49 13.56 8.37
CA GLU A 38 14.61 14.71 8.68
C GLU A 38 13.12 14.35 8.59
N LEU A 39 12.76 13.43 7.70
CA LEU A 39 11.38 12.90 7.61
C LEU A 39 11.01 11.94 8.76
N GLY A 40 11.91 11.70 9.72
CA GLY A 40 11.66 10.94 10.93
C GLY A 40 11.84 9.43 10.79
N PHE A 41 12.60 8.95 9.80
CA PHE A 41 12.92 7.52 9.70
C PHE A 41 14.12 7.17 10.60
N PRO A 42 13.99 6.18 11.50
CA PRO A 42 15.15 5.61 12.19
C PRO A 42 15.95 4.74 11.23
N TYR A 43 17.28 4.65 11.43
CA TYR A 43 18.16 3.78 10.65
C TYR A 43 17.71 2.32 10.76
N SER A 44 16.99 1.87 9.74
CA SER A 44 16.28 0.59 9.69
C SER A 44 16.07 0.21 8.22
N ASN A 45 15.53 -0.98 7.93
CA ASN A 45 15.15 -1.33 6.56
C ASN A 45 14.18 -0.29 5.95
N MET A 46 13.31 0.33 6.74
CA MET A 46 12.40 1.37 6.25
C MET A 46 13.12 2.64 5.81
N PHE A 47 14.23 3.00 6.47
CA PHE A 47 15.09 4.11 6.04
C PHE A 47 15.59 3.90 4.62
N PHE A 48 16.09 2.70 4.30
CA PHE A 48 16.59 2.39 2.96
C PHE A 48 15.47 2.29 1.93
N TYR A 49 14.30 1.76 2.28
CA TYR A 49 13.14 1.81 1.40
C TYR A 49 12.70 3.24 1.11
N ALA A 50 12.80 4.15 2.08
CA ALA A 50 12.54 5.57 1.88
C ALA A 50 13.61 6.24 1.01
N MET A 51 14.89 5.93 1.21
CA MET A 51 15.96 6.38 0.31
C MET A 51 15.69 5.92 -1.12
N LEU A 52 15.37 4.64 -1.34
CA LEU A 52 15.05 4.13 -2.66
C LEU A 52 13.87 4.85 -3.29
N ALA A 53 12.76 4.97 -2.55
CA ALA A 53 11.57 5.65 -3.02
C ALA A 53 11.89 7.09 -3.44
N LEU A 54 12.57 7.85 -2.59
CA LEU A 54 12.94 9.25 -2.88
C LEU A 54 14.03 9.38 -3.96
N SER A 55 14.95 8.43 -4.08
CA SER A 55 15.95 8.42 -5.16
C SER A 55 15.33 8.22 -6.54
N SER A 56 14.17 7.54 -6.58
CA SER A 56 13.47 7.16 -7.81
C SER A 56 12.45 8.19 -8.30
N ILE A 57 12.20 9.26 -7.53
CA ILE A 57 11.24 10.32 -7.87
C ILE A 57 11.90 11.70 -7.82
N SER A 58 11.47 12.59 -8.71
CA SER A 58 11.95 13.99 -8.69
C SER A 58 11.29 14.78 -7.55
N LYS A 59 11.85 15.95 -7.22
CA LYS A 59 11.25 16.87 -6.22
C LYS A 59 9.86 17.32 -6.66
N GLU A 60 9.68 17.59 -7.95
CA GLU A 60 8.42 17.99 -8.57
C GLU A 60 7.39 16.86 -8.49
N THR A 61 7.82 15.62 -8.73
CA THR A 61 6.97 14.43 -8.59
C THR A 61 6.50 14.27 -7.15
N LEU A 62 7.40 14.42 -6.18
CA LEU A 62 7.04 14.39 -4.77
C LEU A 62 6.01 15.47 -4.43
N GLN A 63 6.25 16.72 -4.83
CA GLN A 63 5.32 17.82 -4.57
C GLN A 63 3.96 17.54 -5.19
N SER A 64 3.92 17.03 -6.42
CA SER A 64 2.67 16.63 -7.08
C SER A 64 1.92 15.54 -6.31
N LYS A 65 2.63 14.59 -5.68
CA LYS A 65 2.00 13.60 -4.78
C LYS A 65 1.43 14.24 -3.52
N VAL A 66 2.15 15.15 -2.90
CA VAL A 66 1.68 15.88 -1.72
C VAL A 66 0.41 16.67 -2.05
N GLU A 67 0.42 17.43 -3.14
CA GLU A 67 -0.76 18.20 -3.59
C GLU A 67 -1.94 17.30 -3.97
N PHE A 68 -1.66 16.13 -4.57
CA PHE A 68 -2.69 15.12 -4.81
C PHE A 68 -3.38 14.70 -3.50
N PHE A 69 -2.65 14.36 -2.44
CA PHE A 69 -3.26 13.96 -1.18
C PHE A 69 -3.94 15.14 -0.45
N LYS A 70 -3.39 16.36 -0.56
CA LYS A 70 -4.05 17.58 -0.06
C LYS A 70 -5.43 17.81 -0.71
N SER A 71 -5.60 17.46 -1.98
CA SER A 71 -6.92 17.51 -2.64
C SER A 71 -7.97 16.57 -2.01
N TYR A 72 -7.54 15.58 -1.21
CA TYR A 72 -8.39 14.71 -0.38
C TYR A 72 -8.39 15.10 1.11
N GLY A 73 -7.96 16.31 1.45
CA GLY A 73 -7.96 16.84 2.82
C GLY A 73 -6.85 16.32 3.74
N TRP A 74 -5.78 15.74 3.18
CA TRP A 74 -4.59 15.37 3.95
C TRP A 74 -3.69 16.58 4.14
N SER A 75 -3.08 16.72 5.32
CA SER A 75 -1.96 17.64 5.51
C SER A 75 -0.68 17.05 4.90
N GLU A 76 0.37 17.87 4.80
CA GLU A 76 1.70 17.36 4.41
C GLU A 76 2.22 16.34 5.43
N ASP A 77 1.99 16.58 6.72
CA ASP A 77 2.34 15.64 7.80
C ASP A 77 1.58 14.32 7.71
N ASP A 78 0.32 14.33 7.26
CA ASP A 78 -0.47 13.13 7.02
C ASP A 78 0.18 12.28 5.92
N VAL A 79 0.61 12.91 4.82
CA VAL A 79 1.30 12.25 3.70
C VAL A 79 2.60 11.63 4.18
N PHE A 80 3.43 12.38 4.90
CA PHE A 80 4.69 11.86 5.43
C PHE A 80 4.49 10.79 6.51
N SER A 81 3.38 10.85 7.25
CA SER A 81 3.00 9.80 8.20
C SER A 81 2.62 8.49 7.51
N ALA A 82 1.91 8.55 6.38
CA ALA A 82 1.65 7.38 5.56
C ALA A 82 2.92 6.86 4.85
N PHE A 83 3.78 7.77 4.37
CA PHE A 83 5.08 7.44 3.76
C PHE A 83 6.01 6.72 4.75
N ARG A 84 6.08 7.18 6.00
CA ARG A 84 6.82 6.51 7.09
C ARG A 84 6.38 5.07 7.33
N ARG A 85 5.10 4.76 7.11
CA ARG A 85 4.55 3.41 7.25
C ARG A 85 4.78 2.53 6.03
N ASN A 86 4.83 3.12 4.83
CA ASN A 86 5.18 2.41 3.60
C ASN A 86 5.78 3.36 2.57
N PRO A 87 7.11 3.39 2.43
CA PRO A 87 7.77 4.34 1.54
C PRO A 87 7.42 4.18 0.06
N HIS A 88 6.99 2.99 -0.37
CA HIS A 88 6.56 2.76 -1.74
C HIS A 88 5.24 3.46 -2.08
N LEU A 89 4.53 4.07 -1.12
CA LEU A 89 3.26 4.77 -1.40
C LEU A 89 3.44 5.84 -2.49
N LEU A 90 4.55 6.57 -2.44
CA LEU A 90 4.83 7.67 -3.35
C LEU A 90 5.29 7.21 -4.73
N SER A 91 5.67 5.93 -4.89
CA SER A 91 5.98 5.36 -6.20
C SER A 91 4.73 4.92 -6.97
N LEU A 92 3.55 4.89 -6.34
CA LEU A 92 2.30 4.56 -7.03
C LEU A 92 1.91 5.67 -8.01
N SER A 93 1.38 5.31 -9.18
CA SER A 93 0.89 6.30 -10.15
C SER A 93 -0.28 7.10 -9.57
N THR A 94 -0.43 8.36 -9.99
CA THR A 94 -1.53 9.21 -9.51
C THR A 94 -2.89 8.63 -9.89
N LYS A 95 -2.99 7.95 -11.04
CA LYS A 95 -4.18 7.20 -11.46
C LYS A 95 -4.53 6.09 -10.47
N LYS A 96 -3.54 5.31 -10.02
CA LYS A 96 -3.74 4.23 -9.04
C LYS A 96 -4.19 4.80 -7.68
N LEU A 97 -3.53 5.86 -7.22
CA LEU A 97 -3.87 6.54 -5.97
C LEU A 97 -5.28 7.14 -6.02
N ARG A 98 -5.65 7.83 -7.11
CA ARG A 98 -6.99 8.40 -7.31
C ARG A 98 -8.08 7.35 -7.20
N LYS A 99 -7.97 6.26 -7.99
CA LYS A 99 -8.90 5.14 -7.92
C LYS A 99 -9.05 4.58 -6.49
N GLY A 100 -7.92 4.38 -5.81
CA GLY A 100 -7.92 3.90 -4.43
C GLY A 100 -8.59 4.88 -3.47
N MET A 101 -8.22 6.16 -3.53
CA MET A 101 -8.79 7.20 -2.66
C MET A 101 -10.29 7.33 -2.87
N ASP A 102 -10.75 7.41 -4.11
CA ASP A 102 -12.17 7.51 -4.44
C ASP A 102 -12.94 6.30 -3.92
N TYR A 103 -12.45 5.08 -4.17
CA TYR A 103 -13.11 3.87 -3.68
C TYR A 103 -13.14 3.80 -2.15
N PHE A 104 -12.00 3.99 -1.49
CA PHE A 104 -11.93 3.82 -0.04
C PHE A 104 -12.69 4.93 0.72
N THR A 105 -12.71 6.16 0.22
CA THR A 105 -13.43 7.26 0.88
C THR A 105 -14.91 7.29 0.53
N LYS A 106 -15.28 7.05 -0.74
CA LYS A 106 -16.67 7.17 -1.19
C LYS A 106 -17.47 5.88 -1.00
N GLU A 107 -16.90 4.72 -1.34
CA GLU A 107 -17.61 3.43 -1.30
C GLU A 107 -17.43 2.68 0.02
N MET A 108 -16.24 2.78 0.63
CA MET A 108 -15.94 2.11 1.90
C MET A 108 -16.12 3.02 3.12
N LYS A 109 -16.25 4.34 2.90
CA LYS A 109 -16.38 5.36 3.96
C LYS A 109 -15.23 5.31 4.99
N PHE A 110 -14.04 4.89 4.57
CA PHE A 110 -12.88 4.91 5.45
C PHE A 110 -12.45 6.34 5.74
N ASP A 111 -12.22 6.62 7.01
CA ASP A 111 -11.72 7.92 7.44
C ASP A 111 -10.24 8.11 7.10
N LYS A 112 -9.79 9.37 7.17
CA LYS A 112 -8.41 9.74 6.89
C LYS A 112 -7.40 9.04 7.82
N PRO A 113 -7.57 9.02 9.16
CA PRO A 113 -6.67 8.29 10.05
C PRO A 113 -6.50 6.81 9.71
N PHE A 114 -7.59 6.13 9.32
CA PHE A 114 -7.57 4.73 8.93
C PHE A 114 -6.69 4.49 7.69
N LEU A 115 -6.81 5.35 6.68
CA LEU A 115 -6.03 5.26 5.44
C LEU A 115 -4.55 5.58 5.65
N ILE A 116 -4.24 6.61 6.46
CA ILE A 116 -2.86 6.96 6.83
C ILE A 116 -2.20 5.80 7.57
N ALA A 117 -2.94 5.13 8.46
CA ALA A 117 -2.42 3.98 9.20
C ALA A 117 -2.17 2.75 8.30
N ARG A 118 -2.82 2.67 7.13
CA ARG A 118 -2.86 1.47 6.25
C ARG A 118 -2.55 1.79 4.79
N PRO A 119 -1.38 2.37 4.46
CA PRO A 119 -1.02 2.72 3.08
C PRO A 119 -0.93 1.49 2.15
N LYS A 120 -0.79 0.27 2.70
CA LYS A 120 -0.81 -0.99 1.94
C LYS A 120 -2.09 -1.18 1.13
N LEU A 121 -3.21 -0.58 1.54
CA LEU A 121 -4.49 -0.68 0.83
C LEU A 121 -4.39 -0.21 -0.63
N PHE A 122 -3.62 0.84 -0.90
CA PHE A 122 -3.44 1.41 -2.25
C PHE A 122 -2.69 0.49 -3.23
N PHE A 123 -2.03 -0.57 -2.72
CA PHE A 123 -1.28 -1.51 -3.54
C PHE A 123 -2.15 -2.66 -4.07
N PHE A 124 -3.31 -2.92 -3.47
CA PHE A 124 -4.19 -3.97 -3.96
C PHE A 124 -4.89 -3.54 -5.25
N SER A 125 -5.09 -4.48 -6.17
CA SER A 125 -6.00 -4.28 -7.31
C SER A 125 -7.42 -4.13 -6.78
N LEU A 126 -8.13 -3.05 -7.13
CA LEU A 126 -9.50 -2.88 -6.67
C LEU A 126 -10.37 -3.95 -7.34
N GLU A 127 -10.28 -4.00 -8.66
CA GLU A 127 -11.08 -4.86 -9.53
C GLU A 127 -10.64 -6.33 -9.41
N GLY A 128 -9.34 -6.59 -9.29
CA GLY A 128 -8.83 -7.96 -9.23
C GLY A 128 -8.75 -8.57 -7.83
N ARG A 129 -8.94 -7.78 -6.76
CA ARG A 129 -8.74 -8.27 -5.38
C ARG A 129 -9.69 -7.67 -4.35
N VAL A 130 -9.80 -6.36 -4.23
CA VAL A 130 -10.58 -5.74 -3.15
C VAL A 130 -12.07 -5.98 -3.36
N ILE A 131 -12.61 -5.63 -4.52
CA ILE A 131 -14.03 -5.72 -4.86
C ILE A 131 -14.52 -7.18 -4.88
N PRO A 132 -13.87 -8.13 -5.59
CA PRO A 132 -14.32 -9.53 -5.59
C PRO A 132 -14.39 -10.11 -4.19
N ARG A 133 -13.37 -9.85 -3.36
CA ARG A 133 -13.31 -10.38 -1.99
C ARG A 133 -14.34 -9.72 -1.09
N ARG A 134 -14.58 -8.42 -1.24
CA ARG A 134 -15.64 -7.70 -0.53
C ARG A 134 -17.01 -8.32 -0.83
N LYS A 135 -17.36 -8.52 -2.11
CA LYS A 135 -18.66 -9.09 -2.47
C LYS A 135 -18.87 -10.50 -1.90
N VAL A 136 -17.84 -11.35 -1.94
CA VAL A 136 -17.89 -12.67 -1.29
C VAL A 136 -18.14 -12.52 0.21
N THR A 137 -17.42 -11.64 0.92
CA THR A 137 -17.64 -11.43 2.36
C THR A 137 -19.02 -10.82 2.68
N GLU A 138 -19.56 -9.97 1.81
CA GLU A 138 -20.91 -9.42 1.96
C GLU A 138 -21.99 -10.49 1.76
N ALA A 139 -21.82 -11.38 0.76
CA ALA A 139 -22.72 -12.50 0.53
C ALA A 139 -22.71 -13.52 1.68
N LEU A 140 -21.55 -13.79 2.27
CA LEU A 140 -21.47 -14.61 3.48
C LEU A 140 -22.18 -13.93 4.67
N ARG A 141 -21.97 -12.61 4.84
CA ARG A 141 -22.57 -11.85 5.93
C ARG A 141 -24.10 -11.79 5.82
N SER A 142 -24.66 -11.63 4.61
CA SER A 142 -26.11 -11.63 4.41
C SER A 142 -26.77 -12.97 4.75
N LYS A 143 -25.98 -14.06 4.74
CA LYS A 143 -26.39 -15.41 5.15
C LYS A 143 -26.03 -15.75 6.60
N ASN A 144 -25.52 -14.79 7.37
CA ASN A 144 -25.01 -15.00 8.74
C ASN A 144 -23.90 -16.07 8.84
N LEU A 145 -23.18 -16.32 7.75
CA LEU A 145 -22.08 -17.30 7.69
C LEU A 145 -20.73 -16.70 8.08
N LEU A 146 -20.65 -15.37 8.22
CA LEU A 146 -19.44 -14.66 8.57
C LEU A 146 -19.72 -13.62 9.66
N GLU A 147 -18.83 -13.53 10.65
CA GLU A 147 -18.90 -12.53 11.70
C GLU A 147 -18.90 -11.10 11.13
N LYS A 148 -19.53 -10.17 11.85
CA LYS A 148 -19.66 -8.78 11.40
C LYS A 148 -18.30 -8.06 11.37
N ASP A 149 -17.38 -8.41 12.28
CA ASP A 149 -16.15 -7.67 12.56
C ASP A 149 -14.89 -8.21 11.85
N VAL A 150 -15.07 -8.94 10.75
CA VAL A 150 -13.93 -9.45 9.98
C VAL A 150 -13.07 -8.31 9.44
N ASP A 151 -11.78 -8.34 9.78
CA ASP A 151 -10.79 -7.38 9.30
C ASP A 151 -10.62 -7.46 7.77
N PHE A 152 -11.10 -6.43 7.07
CA PHE A 152 -10.98 -6.29 5.63
C PHE A 152 -9.53 -6.32 5.16
N GLN A 153 -8.60 -5.69 5.90
CA GLN A 153 -7.19 -5.66 5.50
C GLN A 153 -6.59 -7.07 5.54
N GLY A 154 -6.93 -7.87 6.55
CA GLY A 154 -6.59 -9.26 6.68
C GLY A 154 -7.13 -10.10 5.53
N VAL A 155 -8.41 -9.94 5.18
CA VAL A 155 -9.04 -10.65 4.04
C VAL A 155 -8.35 -10.30 2.72
N TRP A 156 -8.10 -9.01 2.46
CA TRP A 156 -7.47 -8.55 1.23
C TRP A 156 -5.98 -8.90 1.14
N SER A 157 -5.31 -9.10 2.27
CA SER A 157 -3.89 -9.48 2.31
C SER A 157 -3.64 -10.96 2.03
N LYS A 158 -4.66 -11.83 2.09
CA LYS A 158 -4.50 -13.28 1.86
C LYS A 158 -4.05 -13.58 0.43
N LEU A 159 -3.23 -14.62 0.26
CA LEU A 159 -3.00 -15.23 -1.05
C LEU A 159 -4.34 -15.71 -1.64
N GLU A 160 -4.46 -15.69 -2.96
CA GLU A 160 -5.71 -16.06 -3.63
C GLU A 160 -6.19 -17.46 -3.25
N LYS A 161 -5.31 -18.45 -3.32
CA LYS A 161 -5.62 -19.82 -2.88
C LYS A 161 -6.18 -19.87 -1.46
N LYS A 162 -5.51 -19.21 -0.51
CA LYS A 162 -5.96 -19.16 0.90
C LYS A 162 -7.30 -18.41 1.06
N PHE A 163 -7.54 -17.38 0.27
CA PHE A 163 -8.82 -16.68 0.28
C PHE A 163 -9.94 -17.60 -0.20
N LEU A 164 -9.75 -18.30 -1.33
CA LEU A 164 -10.76 -19.24 -1.86
C LEU A 164 -11.02 -20.39 -0.89
N GLU A 165 -9.97 -20.99 -0.32
CA GLU A 165 -10.10 -22.05 0.67
C GLU A 165 -10.95 -21.62 1.87
N GLN A 166 -10.73 -20.40 2.40
CA GLN A 166 -11.35 -19.95 3.65
C GLN A 166 -12.71 -19.26 3.49
N TYR A 167 -12.95 -18.59 2.36
CA TYR A 167 -14.15 -17.76 2.15
C TYR A 167 -15.05 -18.24 1.02
N VAL A 168 -14.64 -19.27 0.29
CA VAL A 168 -15.46 -19.85 -0.79
C VAL A 168 -15.68 -21.33 -0.52
N TYR A 169 -14.62 -22.14 -0.57
CA TYR A 169 -14.73 -23.60 -0.50
C TYR A 169 -15.00 -24.16 0.90
N TYR A 170 -14.74 -23.36 1.95
CA TYR A 170 -15.12 -23.71 3.32
C TYR A 170 -16.64 -23.88 3.47
N TYR A 171 -17.42 -23.03 2.79
CA TYR A 171 -18.88 -23.05 2.80
C TYR A 171 -19.40 -23.90 1.65
N LYS A 172 -19.31 -25.23 1.79
CA LYS A 172 -19.56 -26.20 0.71
C LYS A 172 -20.89 -25.97 -0.03
N ASP A 173 -21.97 -25.72 0.71
CA ASP A 173 -23.31 -25.52 0.14
C ASP A 173 -23.44 -24.21 -0.66
N GLU A 174 -22.52 -23.26 -0.44
CA GLU A 174 -22.50 -21.94 -1.07
C GLU A 174 -21.35 -21.77 -2.08
N ALA A 175 -20.45 -22.76 -2.17
CA ALA A 175 -19.18 -22.62 -2.85
C ALA A 175 -19.32 -22.22 -4.32
N GLU A 176 -20.27 -22.82 -5.05
CA GLU A 176 -20.53 -22.49 -6.46
C GLU A 176 -21.00 -21.04 -6.62
N ASN A 177 -21.96 -20.60 -5.80
CA ASN A 177 -22.47 -19.25 -5.84
C ASN A 177 -21.41 -18.20 -5.45
N LEU A 178 -20.63 -18.47 -4.40
CA LEU A 178 -19.55 -17.59 -3.96
C LEU A 178 -18.42 -17.51 -4.99
N LEU A 179 -18.09 -18.63 -5.66
CA LEU A 179 -17.09 -18.67 -6.73
C LEU A 179 -17.57 -17.87 -7.94
N ARG A 180 -18.86 -17.97 -8.31
CA ARG A 180 -19.46 -17.16 -9.35
C ARG A 180 -19.35 -15.66 -9.03
N ILE A 181 -19.77 -15.23 -7.83
CA ILE A 181 -19.64 -13.84 -7.37
C ILE A 181 -18.19 -13.36 -7.47
N TYR A 182 -17.24 -14.20 -7.06
CA TYR A 182 -15.81 -13.87 -7.12
C TYR A 182 -15.30 -13.66 -8.55
N ASN A 183 -15.69 -14.53 -9.49
CA ASN A 183 -15.22 -14.49 -10.88
C ASN A 183 -15.87 -13.37 -11.69
N GLU A 184 -17.20 -13.16 -11.56
CA GLU A 184 -17.93 -12.09 -12.27
C GLU A 184 -17.31 -10.71 -12.00
N CYS A 185 -16.84 -10.48 -10.77
CA CYS A 185 -16.19 -9.22 -10.40
C CYS A 185 -14.80 -9.01 -11.03
N LYS A 186 -14.12 -10.10 -11.42
CA LYS A 186 -12.80 -10.05 -12.06
C LYS A 186 -12.92 -9.87 -13.57
N GLU A 187 -13.96 -10.43 -14.17
CA GLU A 187 -14.23 -10.37 -15.61
C GLU A 187 -14.87 -9.04 -16.02
N ASN A 188 -15.63 -8.40 -15.13
CA ASN A 188 -16.19 -7.06 -15.30
C ASN A 188 -15.57 -6.05 -14.32
N PRO A 189 -14.30 -5.64 -14.53
CA PRO A 189 -13.76 -4.50 -13.79
C PRO A 189 -14.67 -3.29 -14.02
N LEU A 190 -14.88 -2.43 -13.02
CA LEU A 190 -15.68 -1.20 -13.20
C LEU A 190 -15.10 -0.40 -14.39
N ILE A 191 -15.70 -0.57 -15.57
CA ILE A 191 -15.42 0.20 -16.77
C ILE A 191 -16.18 1.50 -16.61
N GLY A 192 -15.44 2.54 -16.21
CA GLY A 192 -15.89 3.93 -16.24
C GLY A 192 -16.78 4.34 -15.06
N VAL A 193 -16.17 5.01 -14.08
CA VAL A 193 -16.46 6.41 -13.69
C VAL A 193 -15.15 7.03 -13.21
#